data_AF-A0A424Q961-F1
#
_entry.id   AF-A0A424Q961-F1
#
_cell.length_a   1.000
_cell.length_b   1.000
_cell.length_c   1.000
_cell.angle_alpha   90.00
_cell.angle_beta   90.00
_cell.angle_gamma   90.00
#
_symmetry.space_group_name_H-M   'P 1'
#
loop_
_entity.id
_entity.type
_entity.pdbx_description
1 polymer ?
#
loop_
_entity_poly.entity_id
_entity_poly.type
_entity_poly.pdbx_seq_one_letter_code
_entity_poly.pdbx_strand_id
1 'polypeptide(L)'
;MASAVHLILTADHFDLGGIAFGMPIDNTYLWHGHRWREFSESGWWRRWVPLLSSVGLDIVLPIGGISQASTVQLVQEAGLGDVVSSCLRASFPGCGRCWKCFHKHTLLGRPADLNAREIQTFLAKRPLKTATHVLWWIGQHDRWDLVPDLAHMKNHDLSAWTMHYAPAFDLLPDWIRDHVKQAMERSIPRMPDDAALIGQDLFPDAP
;
A
#
# COMPACT_ATOMS: atom_id res chain seq x y z
N MET A 1 1.54 8.87 -12.85
CA MET A 1 2.56 9.62 -13.61
C MET A 1 2.51 11.12 -13.50
N ALA A 2 1.34 11.77 -13.47
CA ALA A 2 1.28 13.24 -13.35
C ALA A 2 2.12 13.81 -12.19
N SER A 3 2.20 13.10 -11.06
CA SER A 3 3.00 13.49 -9.90
C SER A 3 4.52 13.44 -10.12
N ALA A 4 5.03 12.92 -11.24
CA ALA A 4 6.47 12.78 -11.49
C ALA A 4 6.98 13.74 -12.57
N VAL A 5 6.10 14.55 -13.18
CA VAL A 5 6.47 15.44 -14.30
C VAL A 5 7.64 16.35 -13.93
N HIS A 6 7.63 16.91 -12.72
CA HIS A 6 8.72 17.76 -12.25
C HIS A 6 10.05 17.03 -12.16
N LEU A 7 10.06 15.77 -11.68
CA LEU A 7 11.27 14.96 -11.60
C LEU A 7 11.83 14.61 -12.98
N ILE A 8 10.95 14.32 -13.94
CA ILE A 8 11.35 14.07 -15.33
C ILE A 8 12.00 15.32 -15.93
N LEU A 9 11.39 16.50 -15.73
CA LEU A 9 11.92 17.76 -16.27
C LEU A 9 13.27 18.16 -15.67
N THR A 10 13.58 17.71 -14.46
CA THR A 10 14.83 18.01 -13.75
C THR A 10 15.81 16.84 -13.75
N ALA A 11 15.53 15.77 -14.51
CA ALA A 11 16.30 14.53 -14.45
C ALA A 11 17.78 14.75 -14.78
N ASP A 12 18.08 15.39 -15.91
CA ASP A 12 19.45 15.68 -16.34
C ASP A 12 20.17 16.63 -15.36
N HIS A 13 19.44 17.57 -14.76
CA HIS A 13 20.02 18.54 -13.84
C HIS A 13 20.48 17.88 -12.53
N PHE A 14 19.72 16.90 -12.04
CA PHE A 14 20.02 16.19 -10.79
C PHE A 14 20.69 14.82 -11.01
N ASP A 15 20.98 14.46 -12.25
CA ASP A 15 21.52 13.14 -12.63
C ASP A 15 20.69 11.98 -12.04
N LEU A 16 19.36 12.05 -12.23
CA LEU A 16 18.45 11.05 -11.67
C LEU A 16 18.52 9.73 -12.46
N GLY A 17 18.88 8.64 -11.80
CA GLY A 17 18.78 7.28 -12.36
C GLY A 17 17.38 6.66 -12.30
N GLY A 18 16.46 7.25 -11.52
CA GLY A 18 15.09 6.74 -11.41
C GLY A 18 14.17 7.56 -10.53
N ILE A 19 12.87 7.23 -10.59
CA ILE A 19 11.80 7.91 -9.87
C ILE A 19 11.09 6.90 -8.98
N ALA A 20 11.12 7.16 -7.68
CA ALA A 20 10.46 6.31 -6.68
C ALA A 20 8.97 6.65 -6.52
N PHE A 21 8.13 5.61 -6.50
CA PHE A 21 6.70 5.73 -6.17
C PHE A 21 6.36 4.94 -4.91
N GLY A 22 5.62 5.59 -4.02
CA GLY A 22 5.07 4.97 -2.80
C GLY A 22 3.83 4.12 -3.10
N MET A 23 3.97 3.09 -3.94
CA MET A 23 2.92 2.10 -4.22
C MET A 23 3.12 0.87 -3.33
N PRO A 24 2.30 0.67 -2.28
CA PRO A 24 2.38 -0.51 -1.43
C PRO A 24 1.76 -1.74 -2.11
N ILE A 25 1.89 -2.90 -1.46
CA ILE A 25 1.37 -4.19 -1.95
C ILE A 25 -0.13 -4.16 -2.25
N ASP A 26 -0.89 -3.33 -1.52
CA ASP A 26 -2.31 -3.03 -1.72
C ASP A 26 -2.66 -2.58 -3.14
N ASN A 27 -1.68 -2.07 -3.90
CA ASN A 27 -1.84 -1.54 -5.23
C ASN A 27 -0.81 -2.08 -6.23
N THR A 28 0.20 -2.84 -5.83
CA THR A 28 1.06 -3.58 -6.78
C THR A 28 0.41 -4.95 -7.04
N TYR A 29 0.48 -5.86 -6.07
CA TYR A 29 0.01 -7.24 -6.21
C TYR A 29 -1.46 -7.45 -5.85
N LEU A 30 -2.14 -6.45 -5.27
CA LEU A 30 -3.58 -6.49 -5.07
C LEU A 30 -4.28 -5.42 -5.92
N TRP A 31 -5.19 -5.83 -6.80
CA TRP A 31 -6.07 -4.92 -7.55
C TRP A 31 -7.03 -4.25 -6.59
N HIS A 32 -6.83 -2.96 -6.32
CA HIS A 32 -7.59 -2.19 -5.32
C HIS A 32 -7.66 -2.84 -3.93
N GLY A 33 -6.67 -3.68 -3.61
CA GLY A 33 -6.59 -4.39 -2.34
C GLY A 33 -7.55 -5.57 -2.20
N HIS A 34 -8.25 -6.07 -3.23
CA HIS A 34 -9.19 -7.20 -3.06
C HIS A 34 -8.85 -8.47 -3.81
N ARG A 35 -8.12 -8.37 -4.93
CA ARG A 35 -7.83 -9.50 -5.81
C ARG A 35 -6.36 -9.52 -6.19
N TRP A 36 -5.70 -10.67 -6.06
CA TRP A 36 -4.32 -10.84 -6.49
C TRP A 36 -4.15 -10.57 -7.99
N ARG A 37 -2.98 -10.06 -8.37
CA ARG A 37 -2.56 -9.94 -9.76
C ARG A 37 -1.04 -10.03 -9.87
N GLU A 38 -0.58 -10.44 -11.04
CA GLU A 38 0.80 -10.20 -11.46
C GLU A 38 0.95 -8.73 -11.88
N PHE A 39 1.67 -7.93 -11.07
CA PHE A 39 1.74 -6.48 -11.31
C PHE A 39 2.52 -6.13 -12.58
N SER A 40 3.53 -6.93 -12.92
CA SER A 40 4.33 -6.76 -14.13
C SER A 40 3.50 -6.93 -15.42
N GLU A 41 2.38 -7.63 -15.36
CA GLU A 41 1.44 -7.77 -16.47
C GLU A 41 0.39 -6.65 -16.53
N SER A 42 0.37 -5.75 -15.55
CA SER A 42 -0.61 -4.66 -15.53
C SER A 42 -0.40 -3.68 -16.71
N GLY A 43 -1.48 -3.10 -17.21
CA GLY A 43 -1.40 -2.09 -18.28
C GLY A 43 -0.61 -0.84 -17.87
N TRP A 44 -0.59 -0.53 -16.56
CA TRP A 44 0.25 0.55 -16.03
C TRP A 44 1.74 0.20 -16.15
N TRP A 45 2.13 -1.00 -15.72
CA TRP A 45 3.52 -1.45 -15.76
C TRP A 45 4.05 -1.52 -17.20
N ARG A 46 3.35 -2.25 -18.07
CA ARG A 46 3.72 -2.44 -19.49
C ARG A 46 3.78 -1.13 -20.28
N ARG A 47 3.07 -0.10 -19.84
CA ARG A 47 3.13 1.23 -20.45
C ARG A 47 4.28 2.07 -19.92
N TRP A 48 4.43 2.18 -18.61
CA TRP A 48 5.27 3.21 -18.01
C TRP A 48 6.71 2.77 -17.75
N VAL A 49 6.93 1.49 -17.42
CA VAL A 49 8.29 1.00 -17.16
C VAL A 49 9.14 1.06 -18.44
N PRO A 50 8.71 0.48 -19.59
CA PRO A 50 9.53 0.55 -20.80
C PRO A 50 9.72 1.99 -21.31
N LEU A 51 8.73 2.86 -21.12
CA LEU A 51 8.79 4.25 -21.57
C LEU A 51 9.79 5.08 -20.77
N LEU A 52 9.84 4.93 -19.44
CA LEU A 52 10.83 5.69 -18.66
C LEU A 52 12.22 5.11 -18.84
N SER A 53 12.37 3.78 -18.86
CA SER A 53 13.69 3.17 -19.06
C SER A 53 14.28 3.52 -20.43
N SER A 54 13.46 3.76 -21.47
CA SER A 54 13.97 4.20 -22.79
C SER A 54 14.56 5.61 -22.81
N VAL A 55 14.30 6.40 -21.77
CA VAL A 55 14.89 7.75 -21.57
C VAL A 55 15.88 7.78 -20.40
N GLY A 56 16.38 6.62 -19.96
CA GLY A 56 17.38 6.51 -18.89
C GLY A 56 16.82 6.68 -17.48
N LEU A 57 15.50 6.62 -17.29
CA LEU A 57 14.86 6.75 -15.97
C LEU A 57 14.17 5.46 -15.57
N ASP A 58 14.56 4.86 -14.45
CA ASP A 58 13.83 3.70 -13.94
C ASP A 58 12.66 4.07 -13.03
N ILE A 59 11.60 3.25 -13.06
CA ILE A 59 10.55 3.28 -12.05
C ILE A 59 11.02 2.45 -10.85
N VAL A 60 11.07 3.06 -9.67
CA VAL A 60 11.47 2.39 -8.43
C VAL A 60 10.26 2.23 -7.53
N LEU A 61 9.93 0.99 -7.12
CA LEU A 61 8.81 0.68 -6.22
C LEU A 61 9.32 0.11 -4.90
N PRO A 62 9.96 0.93 -4.05
CA PRO A 62 10.73 0.43 -2.89
C PRO A 62 9.86 -0.26 -1.83
N ILE A 63 8.56 0.06 -1.81
CA ILE A 63 7.59 -0.51 -0.88
C ILE A 63 6.57 -1.44 -1.56
N GLY A 64 6.83 -1.86 -2.80
CA GLY A 64 5.90 -2.67 -3.58
C GLY A 64 5.56 -4.03 -2.98
N GLY A 65 6.39 -4.54 -2.07
CA GLY A 65 6.19 -5.81 -1.38
C GLY A 65 5.61 -5.70 0.03
N ILE A 66 5.25 -4.52 0.51
CA ILE A 66 4.73 -4.34 1.88
C ILE A 66 3.42 -3.57 1.92
N SER A 67 2.63 -3.83 2.95
CA SER A 67 1.33 -3.21 3.10
C SER A 67 1.37 -1.77 3.59
N GLN A 68 0.26 -1.07 3.38
CA GLN A 68 0.03 0.20 4.06
C GLN A 68 0.13 0.10 5.59
N ALA A 69 -0.07 -1.08 6.19
CA ALA A 69 0.11 -1.27 7.63
C ALA A 69 1.59 -1.28 8.01
N SER A 70 2.41 -2.10 7.33
CA SER A 70 3.86 -2.14 7.57
C SER A 70 4.53 -0.79 7.31
N THR A 71 4.09 -0.03 6.30
CA THR A 71 4.62 1.33 6.08
C THR A 71 4.34 2.28 7.25
N VAL A 72 3.24 2.11 7.99
CA VAL A 72 2.99 2.91 9.21
C VAL A 72 3.87 2.46 10.35
N GLN A 73 4.06 1.14 10.51
CA GLN A 73 4.96 0.59 11.52
C GLN A 73 6.39 1.12 11.33
N LEU A 74 6.92 1.11 10.11
CA LEU A 74 8.24 1.69 9.80
C LEU A 74 8.34 3.17 10.19
N VAL A 75 7.28 3.94 9.93
CA VAL A 75 7.21 5.36 10.31
C VAL A 75 7.20 5.54 11.84
N GLN A 76 6.50 4.67 12.56
CA GLN A 76 6.46 4.69 14.03
C GLN A 76 7.82 4.32 14.61
N GLU A 77 8.44 3.25 14.13
CA GLU A 77 9.76 2.78 14.54
C GLU A 77 10.86 3.81 14.27
N ALA A 78 10.75 4.55 13.16
CA ALA A 78 11.65 5.66 12.84
C ALA A 78 11.42 6.92 13.69
N GLY A 79 10.42 6.94 14.58
CA GLY A 79 10.07 8.12 15.38
C GLY A 79 9.46 9.27 14.56
N LEU A 80 8.99 8.98 13.34
CA LEU A 80 8.46 9.98 12.41
C LEU A 80 6.95 10.17 12.51
N GLY A 81 6.28 9.36 13.35
CA GLY A 81 4.83 9.41 13.53
C GLY A 81 4.32 10.83 13.66
N ASP A 82 4.93 11.63 14.55
CA ASP A 82 4.47 12.98 14.94
C ASP A 82 4.84 14.12 13.99
N VAL A 83 5.45 13.82 12.85
CA VAL A 83 5.74 14.82 11.82
C VAL A 83 5.15 14.45 10.45
N VAL A 84 4.69 13.22 10.27
CA VAL A 84 4.07 12.79 9.00
C VAL A 84 2.54 12.87 9.03
N SER A 85 1.97 13.32 7.93
CA SER A 85 0.55 13.19 7.63
C SER A 85 0.33 13.06 6.13
N SER A 86 -0.54 12.14 5.73
CA SER A 86 -0.94 11.96 4.32
C SER A 86 -2.24 12.68 3.97
N CYS A 87 -2.81 13.42 4.93
CA CYS A 87 -4.06 14.13 4.74
C CYS A 87 -3.88 15.26 3.71
N LEU A 88 -4.81 15.37 2.77
CA LEU A 88 -4.83 16.45 1.77
C LEU A 88 -5.75 17.61 2.17
N ARG A 89 -6.43 17.51 3.32
CA ARG A 89 -7.52 18.43 3.72
C ARG A 89 -7.19 19.31 4.91
N ALA A 90 -6.14 18.97 5.65
CA ALA A 90 -5.69 19.70 6.81
C ALA A 90 -4.20 19.43 7.00
N SER A 91 -3.53 20.37 7.65
CA SER A 91 -2.18 20.18 8.17
C SER A 91 -2.14 19.03 9.19
N PHE A 92 -0.93 18.68 9.62
CA PHE A 92 -0.74 17.76 10.74
C PHE A 92 -1.67 18.10 11.94
N PRO A 93 -2.30 17.09 12.59
CA PRO A 93 -2.21 15.65 12.30
C PRO A 93 -3.06 15.18 11.11
N GLY A 94 -4.02 15.98 10.65
CA GLY A 94 -4.94 15.68 9.57
C GLY A 94 -6.40 15.83 9.99
N CYS A 95 -7.34 15.73 9.03
CA CYS A 95 -8.75 16.04 9.30
C CYS A 95 -9.52 15.00 10.11
N GLY A 96 -8.98 13.80 10.32
CA GLY A 96 -9.63 12.71 11.08
C GLY A 96 -10.91 12.13 10.47
N ARG A 97 -11.36 12.63 9.30
CA ARG A 97 -12.69 12.33 8.71
C ARG A 97 -12.62 11.77 7.28
N CYS A 98 -11.42 11.61 6.72
CA CYS A 98 -11.20 11.11 5.37
C CYS A 98 -10.71 9.66 5.36
N TRP A 99 -10.79 9.01 4.20
CA TRP A 99 -10.33 7.62 4.05
C TRP A 99 -8.86 7.41 4.41
N LYS A 100 -7.99 8.37 4.04
CA LYS A 100 -6.57 8.31 4.39
C LYS A 100 -6.35 8.40 5.90
N CYS A 101 -7.09 9.28 6.58
CA CYS A 101 -7.04 9.38 8.04
C CYS A 101 -7.59 8.11 8.69
N PHE A 102 -8.65 7.48 8.18
CA PHE A 102 -9.12 6.18 8.70
C PHE A 102 -7.99 5.14 8.74
N HIS A 103 -7.19 5.01 7.69
CA HIS A 103 -6.07 4.05 7.68
C HIS A 103 -4.91 4.48 8.58
N LYS A 104 -4.49 5.74 8.49
CA LYS A 104 -3.24 6.18 9.10
C LYS A 104 -3.41 6.62 10.55
N HIS A 105 -4.51 7.30 10.89
CA HIS A 105 -4.74 7.73 12.26
C HIS A 105 -4.99 6.54 13.17
N THR A 106 -5.85 5.60 12.78
CA THR A 106 -6.18 4.44 13.62
C THR A 106 -4.95 3.60 13.93
N LEU A 107 -4.05 3.41 12.96
CA LEU A 107 -2.77 2.72 13.17
C LEU A 107 -1.75 3.53 13.99
N LEU A 108 -1.77 4.85 13.87
CA LEU A 108 -0.92 5.75 14.67
C LEU A 108 -1.49 6.06 16.05
N GLY A 109 -2.60 5.44 16.47
CA GLY A 109 -3.27 5.72 17.75
C GLY A 109 -3.91 7.11 17.83
N ARG A 110 -4.19 7.75 16.68
CA ARG A 110 -4.80 9.08 16.59
C ARG A 110 -6.32 8.99 16.42
N PRO A 111 -7.08 10.03 16.83
CA PRO A 111 -8.52 10.06 16.62
C PRO A 111 -8.91 10.01 15.13
N ALA A 112 -9.89 9.16 14.82
CA ALA A 112 -10.60 9.14 13.55
C ALA A 112 -12.11 9.04 13.81
N ASP A 113 -12.89 9.88 13.15
CA ASP A 113 -14.35 9.84 13.22
C ASP A 113 -14.86 8.75 12.27
N LEU A 114 -15.08 7.55 12.80
CA LEU A 114 -15.56 6.42 12.02
C LEU A 114 -16.94 6.66 11.41
N ASN A 115 -17.73 7.57 11.97
CA ASN A 115 -19.06 7.93 11.46
C ASN A 115 -19.01 9.00 10.36
N ALA A 116 -17.82 9.52 10.03
CA ALA A 116 -17.68 10.51 8.97
C ALA A 116 -18.19 9.95 7.63
N ARG A 117 -18.94 10.79 6.90
CA ARG A 117 -19.60 10.44 5.64
C ARG A 117 -18.70 9.67 4.66
N GLU A 118 -17.45 10.11 4.49
CA GLU A 118 -16.53 9.46 3.55
C GLU A 118 -16.09 8.07 4.00
N ILE A 119 -15.81 7.90 5.29
CA ILE A 119 -15.39 6.62 5.85
C ILE A 119 -16.55 5.62 5.70
N GLN A 120 -17.75 6.02 6.10
CA GLN A 120 -18.96 5.22 5.92
C GLN A 120 -19.24 4.89 4.44
N THR A 121 -19.06 5.87 3.54
CA THR A 121 -19.23 5.65 2.09
C THR A 121 -18.28 4.57 1.56
N PHE A 122 -17.02 4.53 2.02
CA PHE A 122 -16.07 3.52 1.56
C PHE A 122 -16.20 2.17 2.26
N LEU A 123 -16.61 2.15 3.55
CA LEU A 123 -16.96 0.92 4.26
C LEU A 123 -18.19 0.23 3.65
N ALA A 124 -19.11 0.98 3.07
CA ALA A 124 -20.29 0.44 2.39
C ALA A 124 -20.01 -0.12 0.98
N LYS A 125 -18.82 0.08 0.40
CA LYS A 125 -18.53 -0.39 -0.97
C LYS A 125 -18.24 -1.88 -1.06
N ARG A 126 -18.70 -2.52 -2.13
CA ARG A 126 -18.36 -3.91 -2.50
C ARG A 126 -17.87 -3.91 -3.95
N PRO A 127 -16.58 -4.22 -4.23
CA PRO A 127 -15.51 -4.51 -3.27
C PRO A 127 -15.22 -3.37 -2.28
N LEU A 128 -14.78 -3.75 -1.09
CA LEU A 128 -14.23 -2.79 -0.15
C LEU A 128 -13.03 -2.07 -0.78
N LYS A 129 -12.97 -0.75 -0.61
CA LYS A 129 -11.78 0.00 -1.02
C LYS A 129 -10.60 -0.47 -0.15
N THR A 130 -9.47 -0.84 -0.77
CA THR A 130 -8.30 -1.38 -0.04
C THR A 130 -8.68 -2.56 0.87
N ALA A 131 -9.45 -3.51 0.33
CA ALA A 131 -10.16 -4.53 1.11
C ALA A 131 -9.30 -5.30 2.11
N THR A 132 -8.18 -5.89 1.68
CA THR A 132 -7.28 -6.67 2.54
C THR A 132 -6.83 -5.86 3.74
N HIS A 133 -6.44 -4.59 3.54
CA HIS A 133 -6.05 -3.71 4.62
C HIS A 133 -7.20 -3.43 5.59
N VAL A 134 -8.40 -3.13 5.07
CA VAL A 134 -9.58 -2.83 5.88
C VAL A 134 -9.99 -4.05 6.70
N LEU A 135 -10.09 -5.22 6.08
CA LEU A 135 -10.47 -6.47 6.75
C LEU A 135 -9.43 -6.89 7.79
N TRP A 136 -8.14 -6.75 7.48
CA TRP A 136 -7.07 -6.97 8.46
C TRP A 136 -7.25 -6.03 9.65
N TRP A 137 -7.43 -4.72 9.42
CA TRP A 137 -7.62 -3.75 10.50
C TRP A 137 -8.85 -4.07 11.35
N ILE A 138 -9.98 -4.42 10.71
CA ILE A 138 -11.23 -4.81 11.37
C ILE A 138 -11.04 -6.05 12.25
N GLY A 139 -10.32 -7.06 11.75
CA GLY A 139 -9.97 -8.26 12.50
C GLY A 139 -9.11 -7.95 13.72
N GLN A 140 -8.07 -7.11 13.56
CA GLN A 140 -7.18 -6.72 14.66
C GLN A 140 -7.87 -5.93 15.78
N HIS A 141 -8.96 -5.22 15.47
CA HIS A 141 -9.67 -4.36 16.44
C HIS A 141 -11.06 -4.92 16.84
N ASP A 142 -11.43 -6.11 16.36
CA ASP A 142 -12.75 -6.73 16.52
C ASP A 142 -13.91 -5.78 16.16
N ARG A 143 -13.76 -5.02 15.07
CA ARG A 143 -14.73 -3.99 14.61
C ARG A 143 -15.63 -4.46 13.47
N TRP A 144 -16.08 -5.71 13.54
CA TRP A 144 -16.96 -6.30 12.53
C TRP A 144 -18.34 -5.62 12.46
N ASP A 145 -18.70 -4.84 13.48
CA ASP A 145 -19.86 -3.94 13.48
C ASP A 145 -19.84 -2.91 12.35
N LEU A 146 -18.66 -2.56 11.83
CA LEU A 146 -18.50 -1.61 10.73
C LEU A 146 -18.83 -2.21 9.35
N VAL A 147 -18.80 -3.53 9.20
CA VAL A 147 -19.06 -4.28 7.96
C VAL A 147 -19.81 -5.58 8.25
N PRO A 148 -21.02 -5.52 8.84
CA PRO A 148 -21.70 -6.70 9.37
C PRO A 148 -21.96 -7.80 8.32
N ASP A 149 -22.17 -7.43 7.06
CA ASP A 149 -22.36 -8.34 5.94
C ASP A 149 -21.08 -9.14 5.58
N LEU A 150 -19.90 -8.66 5.98
CA LEU A 150 -18.62 -9.35 5.81
C LEU A 150 -18.18 -10.14 7.04
N ALA A 151 -19.02 -10.29 8.06
CA ALA A 151 -18.68 -11.03 9.28
C ALA A 151 -18.26 -12.50 9.01
N HIS A 152 -18.70 -13.09 7.89
CA HIS A 152 -18.28 -14.41 7.45
C HIS A 152 -16.76 -14.50 7.15
N MET A 153 -16.08 -13.36 6.94
CA MET A 153 -14.64 -13.27 6.70
C MET A 153 -13.81 -13.24 7.99
N LYS A 154 -14.42 -13.35 9.18
CA LYS A 154 -13.70 -13.28 10.47
C LYS A 154 -12.58 -14.31 10.62
N ASN A 155 -12.73 -15.46 9.96
CA ASN A 155 -11.75 -16.55 10.01
C ASN A 155 -10.79 -16.54 8.80
N HIS A 156 -10.87 -15.54 7.92
CA HIS A 156 -9.92 -15.40 6.82
C HIS A 156 -8.57 -14.95 7.37
N ASP A 157 -7.53 -15.75 7.15
CA ASP A 157 -6.21 -15.46 7.69
C ASP A 157 -5.54 -14.31 6.92
N LEU A 158 -5.26 -13.22 7.63
CA LEU A 158 -4.54 -12.05 7.14
C LEU A 158 -3.29 -11.77 7.99
N SER A 159 -2.79 -12.76 8.73
CA SER A 159 -1.63 -12.62 9.63
C SER A 159 -0.35 -12.20 8.90
N ALA A 160 -0.20 -12.61 7.63
CA ALA A 160 0.93 -12.22 6.78
C ALA A 160 0.90 -10.75 6.35
N TRP A 161 -0.17 -10.00 6.60
CA TRP A 161 -0.36 -8.65 6.05
C TRP A 161 0.68 -7.61 6.50
N THR A 162 1.31 -7.82 7.65
CA THR A 162 2.39 -6.95 8.14
C THR A 162 3.79 -7.40 7.74
N MET A 163 3.91 -8.47 6.94
CA MET A 163 5.16 -9.04 6.45
C MET A 163 5.47 -8.57 5.02
N HIS A 164 6.68 -8.84 4.51
CA HIS A 164 7.06 -8.49 3.14
C HIS A 164 6.93 -9.68 2.17
N TYR A 165 6.42 -9.39 0.97
CA TYR A 165 6.34 -10.29 -0.17
C TYR A 165 7.62 -10.20 -0.99
N ALA A 166 8.49 -11.22 -0.87
CA ALA A 166 9.83 -11.20 -1.46
C ALA A 166 9.84 -11.08 -3.01
N PRO A 167 8.91 -11.69 -3.77
CA PRO A 167 8.91 -11.55 -5.23
C PRO A 167 8.73 -10.11 -5.73
N ALA A 168 8.25 -9.18 -4.89
CA ALA A 168 8.17 -7.77 -5.24
C ALA A 168 9.55 -7.13 -5.52
N PHE A 169 10.65 -7.74 -5.04
CA PHE A 169 12.00 -7.24 -5.33
C PHE A 169 12.37 -7.41 -6.81
N ASP A 170 11.72 -8.31 -7.55
CA ASP A 170 11.94 -8.49 -8.99
C ASP A 170 11.40 -7.30 -9.81
N LEU A 171 10.53 -6.47 -9.22
CA LEU A 171 10.08 -5.21 -9.80
C LEU A 171 11.14 -4.09 -9.66
N LEU A 172 12.21 -4.30 -8.89
CA LEU A 172 13.22 -3.27 -8.67
C LEU A 172 14.32 -3.33 -9.73
N PRO A 173 14.81 -2.18 -10.21
CA PRO A 173 16.01 -2.11 -11.03
C PRO A 173 17.22 -2.71 -10.32
N ASP A 174 18.10 -3.37 -11.08
CA ASP A 174 19.25 -4.12 -10.54
C ASP A 174 20.16 -3.24 -9.68
N TRP A 175 20.35 -1.97 -10.07
CA TRP A 175 21.25 -1.03 -9.38
C TRP A 175 20.80 -0.64 -7.96
N ILE A 176 19.50 -0.79 -7.63
CA ILE A 176 18.93 -0.42 -6.32
C ILE A 176 18.33 -1.61 -5.55
N ARG A 177 18.10 -2.74 -6.23
CA ARG A 177 17.40 -3.91 -5.66
C ARG A 177 18.00 -4.36 -4.34
N ASP A 178 19.31 -4.60 -4.30
CA ASP A 178 19.97 -5.13 -3.10
C ASP A 178 19.90 -4.17 -1.93
N HIS A 179 20.02 -2.86 -2.16
CA HIS A 179 19.93 -1.86 -1.12
C HIS A 179 18.52 -1.84 -0.48
N VAL A 180 17.48 -1.82 -1.31
CA VAL A 180 16.09 -1.83 -0.84
C VAL A 180 15.76 -3.15 -0.16
N LYS A 181 16.17 -4.28 -0.74
CA LYS A 181 15.97 -5.60 -0.15
C LYS A 181 16.58 -5.68 1.24
N GLN A 182 17.84 -5.31 1.41
CA GLN A 182 18.52 -5.33 2.71
C GLN A 182 17.87 -4.39 3.72
N ALA A 183 17.38 -3.21 3.29
CA ALA A 183 16.67 -2.29 4.19
C ALA A 183 15.32 -2.88 4.64
N MET A 184 14.60 -3.51 3.71
CA MET A 184 13.32 -4.16 3.96
C MET A 184 13.45 -5.35 4.91
N GLU A 185 14.35 -6.30 4.60
CA GLU A 185 14.56 -7.53 5.37
C GLU A 185 15.08 -7.26 6.79
N ARG A 186 15.73 -6.11 7.01
CA ARG A 186 16.14 -5.66 8.35
C ARG A 186 14.98 -5.23 9.25
N SER A 187 13.88 -4.78 8.65
CA SER A 187 12.80 -4.09 9.38
C SER A 187 11.50 -4.88 9.38
N ILE A 188 11.24 -5.65 8.32
CA ILE A 188 9.97 -6.34 8.11
C ILE A 188 10.24 -7.82 7.85
N PRO A 189 9.65 -8.75 8.63
CA PRO A 189 9.83 -10.18 8.41
C PRO A 189 9.27 -10.61 7.05
N ARG A 190 9.83 -11.68 6.48
CA ARG A 190 9.38 -12.27 5.22
C ARG A 190 8.06 -13.01 5.42
N MET A 191 7.16 -12.91 4.44
CA MET A 191 6.00 -13.82 4.36
C MET A 191 6.48 -15.27 4.26
N PRO A 192 6.00 -16.18 5.14
CA PRO A 192 6.48 -17.57 5.15
C PRO A 192 6.02 -18.35 3.92
N ASP A 193 4.85 -18.01 3.39
CA ASP A 193 4.24 -18.62 2.21
C ASP A 193 3.65 -17.53 1.32
N ASP A 194 4.12 -17.46 0.07
CA ASP A 194 3.63 -16.54 -0.94
C ASP A 194 2.16 -16.84 -1.31
N ALA A 195 1.68 -18.08 -1.08
CA ALA A 195 0.28 -18.47 -1.26
C ALA A 195 -0.68 -17.73 -0.31
N ALA A 196 -0.20 -17.11 0.76
CA ALA A 196 -1.03 -16.23 1.59
C ALA A 196 -1.54 -15.00 0.81
N LEU A 197 -0.83 -14.62 -0.25
CA LEU A 197 -1.19 -13.51 -1.13
C LEU A 197 -1.67 -14.01 -2.50
N ILE A 198 -1.00 -15.02 -3.06
CA ILE A 198 -1.34 -15.60 -4.37
C ILE A 198 -2.71 -16.27 -4.29
N GLY A 199 -3.61 -15.94 -5.21
CA GLY A 199 -4.95 -16.51 -5.26
C GLY A 199 -5.94 -15.85 -4.30
N GLN A 200 -5.54 -14.82 -3.55
CA GLN A 200 -6.47 -14.01 -2.78
C GLN A 200 -7.48 -13.34 -3.71
N ASP A 201 -8.76 -13.67 -3.55
CA ASP A 201 -9.88 -12.95 -4.13
C ASP A 201 -10.98 -12.79 -3.09
N LEU A 202 -11.01 -11.62 -2.46
CA LEU A 202 -11.93 -11.30 -1.38
C LEU A 202 -13.35 -11.00 -1.89
N PHE A 203 -13.50 -10.73 -3.18
CA PHE A 203 -14.77 -10.36 -3.81
C PHE A 203 -14.84 -11.00 -5.21
N PRO A 204 -14.98 -12.33 -5.32
CA PRO A 204 -14.90 -13.05 -6.59
C PRO A 204 -16.01 -12.68 -7.58
N ASP A 205 -17.15 -12.22 -7.07
CA ASP A 205 -18.28 -11.77 -7.91
C ASP A 205 -18.12 -10.32 -8.41
N ALA A 206 -17.05 -9.63 -8.00
CA ALA A 206 -16.79 -8.27 -8.44
C ALA A 206 -16.06 -8.24 -9.79
N PRO A 207 -16.35 -7.24 -10.64
CA PRO A 207 -15.67 -7.06 -11.93
C PRO A 207 -14.15 -6.83 -11.77
#